data_AF-A0A3A0FX96-F1
#
_entry.id   AF-A0A3A0FX96-F1
#
_cell.length_a   1.000
_cell.length_b   1.000
_cell.length_c   1.000
_cell.angle_alpha   90.00
_cell.angle_beta   90.00
_cell.angle_gamma   90.00
#
_symmetry.space_group_name_H-M   'P 1'
#
loop_
_entity.id
_entity.type
_entity.pdbx_description
1 polymer ?
#
loop_
_entity_poly.entity_id
_entity_poly.type
_entity_poly.pdbx_seq_one_letter_code
_entity_poly.pdbx_strand_id
1 'polypeptide(L)'
;ALGDRLEAHLHGACIGAGVELAAFAGRVVARADAWFALPELSMGLVPGAGGTVSLPRRIGRQRTAWLALSGARLDARTALGWGLVDELVDDDAESGAAALAAGAPRRRA
;
A
#
# COMPACT_ATOMS: atom_id res chain seq x y z
N ALA A 1 -18.00 -0.48 0.62
CA ALA A 1 -18.61 0.45 1.59
C ALA A 1 -17.60 1.43 2.18
N LEU A 2 -16.41 0.99 2.63
CA LEU A 2 -15.38 1.88 3.19
C LEU A 2 -14.18 2.14 2.26
N GLY A 3 -13.82 1.22 1.36
CA GLY A 3 -12.61 1.33 0.50
C GLY A 3 -12.40 2.71 -0.11
N ASP A 4 -13.31 3.16 -0.98
CA ASP A 4 -13.21 4.48 -1.65
C ASP A 4 -13.22 5.68 -0.70
N ARG A 5 -13.62 5.49 0.56
CA ARG A 5 -13.69 6.53 1.59
C ARG A 5 -12.51 6.48 2.56
N LEU A 6 -11.65 5.48 2.45
CA LEU A 6 -10.49 5.28 3.30
C LEU A 6 -9.25 5.84 2.61
N GLU A 7 -8.46 6.60 3.37
CA GLU A 7 -7.12 7.02 3.00
C GLU A 7 -6.12 6.39 3.97
N ALA A 8 -5.04 5.83 3.45
CA ALA A 8 -3.98 5.22 4.25
C ALA A 8 -2.68 6.01 4.08
N HIS A 9 -2.08 6.41 5.20
CA HIS A 9 -0.80 7.12 5.25
C HIS A 9 0.29 6.15 5.73
N LEU A 10 1.27 5.88 4.87
CA LEU A 10 2.28 4.84 5.05
C LEU A 10 3.66 5.48 5.24
N HIS A 11 4.49 4.91 6.12
CA HIS A 11 5.85 5.37 6.38
C HIS A 11 6.68 4.21 6.91
N GLY A 12 7.99 4.23 6.66
CA GLY A 12 8.88 3.14 7.06
C GLY A 12 8.41 1.75 6.58
N ALA A 13 8.49 0.75 7.46
CA ALA A 13 8.23 -0.64 7.13
C ALA A 13 6.72 -0.98 7.05
N CYS A 14 6.22 -1.23 5.85
CA CYS A 14 4.83 -1.61 5.60
C CYS A 14 4.77 -3.07 5.09
N ILE A 15 4.70 -4.02 6.02
CA ILE A 15 4.94 -5.44 5.75
C ILE A 15 3.66 -6.26 5.98
N GLY A 16 3.40 -7.23 5.09
CA GLY A 16 2.26 -8.15 5.18
C GLY A 16 0.94 -7.40 5.33
N ALA A 17 0.20 -7.64 6.41
CA ALA A 17 -1.06 -6.94 6.72
C ALA A 17 -0.97 -5.40 6.57
N GLY A 18 0.19 -4.79 6.86
CA GLY A 18 0.39 -3.35 6.71
C GLY A 18 0.23 -2.85 5.27
N VAL A 19 0.72 -3.61 4.28
CA VAL A 19 0.53 -3.27 2.85
C VAL A 19 -0.76 -3.87 2.29
N GLU A 20 -1.18 -5.04 2.76
CA GLU A 20 -2.40 -5.71 2.30
C GLU A 20 -3.66 -4.93 2.63
N LEU A 21 -3.77 -4.42 3.86
CA LEU A 21 -4.91 -3.62 4.32
C LEU A 21 -4.92 -2.24 3.65
N ALA A 22 -3.76 -1.59 3.57
CA ALA A 22 -3.63 -0.30 2.90
C ALA A 22 -4.04 -0.38 1.42
N ALA A 23 -3.77 -1.50 0.75
CA ALA A 23 -4.17 -1.70 -0.64
C ALA A 23 -5.69 -1.68 -0.87
N PHE A 24 -6.53 -1.85 0.16
CA PHE A 24 -7.99 -1.65 0.06
C PHE A 24 -8.43 -0.19 0.13
N ALA A 25 -7.57 0.73 0.57
CA ALA A 25 -7.89 2.15 0.69
C ALA A 25 -8.03 2.77 -0.71
N GLY A 26 -9.04 3.64 -0.89
CA GLY A 26 -9.28 4.37 -2.13
C GLY A 26 -8.14 5.34 -2.46
N ARG A 27 -7.36 5.73 -1.45
CA ARG A 27 -6.14 6.53 -1.59
C ARG A 27 -5.05 6.00 -0.65
N VAL A 28 -3.84 5.85 -1.16
CA VAL A 28 -2.64 5.54 -0.37
C VAL A 28 -1.62 6.63 -0.59
N VAL A 29 -1.21 7.26 0.51
CA VAL A 29 -0.13 8.22 0.57
C VAL A 29 1.03 7.57 1.29
N ALA A 30 2.26 7.78 0.82
CA ALA A 30 3.43 7.27 1.52
C ALA A 30 4.53 8.32 1.69
N ARG A 31 5.28 8.24 2.78
CA ARG A 31 6.56 8.95 2.91
C ARG A 31 7.63 8.31 2.02
N ALA A 32 8.65 9.08 1.66
CA ALA A 32 9.75 8.59 0.83
C ALA A 32 10.55 7.45 1.49
N ASP A 33 10.51 7.35 2.82
CA ASP A 33 11.13 6.27 3.61
C ASP A 33 10.32 4.96 3.64
N ALA A 34 9.11 4.96 3.08
CA ALA A 34 8.25 3.80 3.08
C ALA A 34 8.80 2.67 2.20
N TRP A 35 8.63 1.43 2.65
CA TRP A 35 8.95 0.25 1.88
C TRP A 35 7.99 -0.90 2.19
N PHE A 36 7.78 -1.76 1.20
CA PHE A 36 6.73 -2.78 1.22
C PHE A 36 7.30 -4.17 0.99
N ALA A 37 6.75 -5.17 1.67
CA ALA A 37 7.13 -6.57 1.47
C ALA A 37 6.01 -7.53 1.87
N LEU A 38 6.04 -8.72 1.28
CA LEU A 38 5.16 -9.85 1.60
C LEU A 38 6.02 -11.05 2.02
N PRO A 39 6.34 -11.20 3.32
CA PRO A 39 7.25 -12.25 3.81
C PRO A 39 6.56 -13.62 3.97
N GLU A 40 5.26 -13.72 3.72
CA GLU A 40 4.40 -14.85 4.12
C GLU A 40 4.92 -16.21 3.64
N LEU A 41 5.43 -16.29 2.40
CA LEU A 41 5.94 -17.54 1.84
C LEU A 41 7.15 -18.07 2.61
N SER A 42 8.02 -17.20 3.13
CA SER A 42 9.16 -17.62 3.96
C SER A 42 8.72 -18.29 5.27
N MET A 43 7.47 -18.05 5.68
CA MET A 43 6.83 -18.63 6.86
C MET A 43 5.88 -19.79 6.51
N GLY A 44 5.84 -20.22 5.25
CA GLY A 44 4.93 -21.28 4.78
C GLY A 44 3.46 -20.82 4.66
N LEU A 45 3.22 -19.51 4.56
CA LEU A 45 1.89 -18.90 4.49
C LEU A 45 1.68 -18.19 3.15
N VAL A 46 0.44 -17.83 2.86
CA VAL A 46 0.08 -16.91 1.76
C VAL A 46 -0.40 -15.56 2.33
N PRO A 47 -0.34 -14.45 1.56
CA PRO A 47 -0.91 -13.16 1.98
C PRO A 47 -2.38 -13.32 2.40
N GLY A 48 -2.63 -13.18 3.70
CA GLY A 48 -3.86 -13.65 4.35
C GLY A 48 -4.77 -12.54 4.87
N ALA A 49 -4.27 -11.30 4.99
CA ALA A 49 -5.05 -10.13 5.41
C ALA A 49 -5.83 -9.50 4.24
N GLY A 50 -6.08 -10.28 3.19
CA GLY A 50 -6.72 -9.86 1.95
C GLY A 50 -5.75 -9.48 0.83
N GLY A 51 -4.44 -9.70 0.98
CA GLY A 51 -3.42 -9.37 -0.02
C GLY A 51 -3.59 -10.08 -1.36
N THR A 52 -4.12 -11.31 -1.34
CA THR A 52 -4.49 -12.05 -2.56
C THR A 52 -5.68 -11.43 -3.32
N VAL A 53 -6.34 -10.42 -2.73
CA VAL A 53 -7.55 -9.78 -3.22
C VAL A 53 -7.28 -8.29 -3.51
N SER A 54 -6.68 -7.55 -2.58
CA SER A 54 -6.42 -6.11 -2.72
C SER A 54 -5.27 -5.80 -3.68
N LEU A 55 -4.14 -6.48 -3.55
CA LEU A 55 -2.94 -6.18 -4.34
C LEU A 55 -3.12 -6.47 -5.84
N PRO A 56 -3.72 -7.59 -6.27
CA PRO A 56 -3.96 -7.82 -7.70
C PRO A 56 -4.90 -6.79 -8.33
N ARG A 57 -5.85 -6.24 -7.57
CA ARG A 57 -6.73 -5.16 -8.06
C ARG A 57 -5.99 -3.82 -8.14
N ARG A 58 -5.06 -3.57 -7.23
CA ARG A 58 -4.33 -2.29 -7.16
C ARG A 58 -3.14 -2.21 -8.11
N ILE A 59 -2.29 -3.24 -8.11
CA ILE A 59 -1.04 -3.27 -8.90
C ILE A 59 -1.02 -4.35 -9.98
N GLY A 60 -2.10 -5.10 -10.15
CA GLY A 60 -2.15 -6.19 -11.12
C GLY A 60 -1.49 -7.48 -10.62
N ARG A 61 -1.88 -8.60 -11.24
CA ARG A 61 -1.46 -9.94 -10.81
C ARG A 61 0.05 -10.18 -10.87
N GLN A 62 0.74 -9.65 -11.89
CA GLN A 62 2.17 -9.96 -12.10
C GLN A 62 3.07 -9.27 -11.07
N ARG A 63 2.79 -7.99 -10.77
CA ARG A 63 3.49 -7.26 -9.70
C ARG A 63 3.19 -7.83 -8.33
N THR A 64 1.94 -8.24 -8.09
CA THR A 64 1.58 -8.95 -6.85
C THR A 64 2.35 -10.26 -6.70
N ALA A 65 2.39 -11.08 -7.76
CA ALA A 65 3.14 -12.32 -7.76
C ALA A 65 4.64 -12.08 -7.55
N TRP A 66 5.23 -11.07 -8.20
CA TRP A 66 6.63 -10.71 -7.95
C TRP A 66 6.86 -10.34 -6.48
N LEU A 67 6.00 -9.49 -5.89
CA LEU A 67 6.16 -9.05 -4.50
C LEU A 67 6.05 -10.22 -3.51
N ALA A 68 5.08 -11.13 -3.72
CA ALA A 68 4.89 -12.30 -2.86
C ALA A 68 5.98 -13.36 -3.06
N LEU A 69 6.30 -13.71 -4.30
CA LEU A 69 7.19 -14.83 -4.64
C LEU A 69 8.68 -14.49 -4.48
N SER A 70 9.07 -13.23 -4.68
CA SER A 70 10.49 -12.83 -4.59
C SER A 70 10.99 -12.62 -3.16
N GLY A 71 10.08 -12.31 -2.22
CA GLY A 71 10.45 -11.84 -0.88
C GLY A 71 11.21 -10.50 -0.89
N ALA A 72 11.24 -9.79 -2.03
CA ALA A 72 11.98 -8.54 -2.17
C ALA A 72 11.27 -7.37 -1.48
N ARG A 73 12.06 -6.35 -1.14
CA ARG A 73 11.53 -5.06 -0.70
C ARG A 73 11.19 -4.21 -1.93
N LEU A 74 10.02 -3.58 -1.89
CA LEU A 74 9.56 -2.60 -2.85
C LEU A 74 9.69 -1.21 -2.22
N ASP A 75 10.48 -0.32 -2.80
CA ASP A 75 10.63 1.06 -2.31
C ASP A 75 9.42 1.94 -2.70
N ALA A 76 9.26 3.06 -2.02
CA ALA A 76 8.17 4.02 -2.21
C ALA A 76 8.05 4.56 -3.65
N ARG A 77 9.16 4.82 -4.34
CA ARG A 77 9.14 5.38 -5.71
C ARG A 77 8.68 4.34 -6.72
N THR A 78 9.16 3.12 -6.60
CA THR A 78 8.70 2.01 -7.42
C THR A 78 7.23 1.70 -7.13
N ALA A 79 6.81 1.72 -5.86
CA ALA A 79 5.42 1.54 -5.45
C ALA A 79 4.48 2.60 -6.05
N LEU A 80 4.91 3.87 -6.12
CA LEU A 80 4.20 4.93 -6.84
C LEU A 80 4.07 4.61 -8.33
N GLY A 81 5.16 4.25 -8.99
CA GLY A 81 5.14 3.86 -10.41
C GLY A 81 4.29 2.61 -10.71
N TRP A 82 4.08 1.77 -9.70
CA TRP A 82 3.24 0.59 -9.80
C TRP A 82 1.74 0.85 -9.55
N GLY A 83 1.41 2.01 -8.97
CA GLY A 83 0.07 2.35 -8.50
C GLY A 83 -0.31 1.72 -7.16
N LEU A 84 0.67 1.20 -6.40
CA LEU A 84 0.45 0.76 -5.02
C LEU A 84 0.24 1.96 -4.10
N VAL A 85 1.01 3.01 -4.34
CA VAL A 85 0.93 4.32 -3.70
C VAL A 85 0.42 5.32 -4.74
N ASP A 86 -0.47 6.23 -4.35
CA ASP A 86 -1.02 7.26 -5.24
C ASP A 86 -0.25 8.59 -5.13
N GLU A 87 0.37 8.87 -3.98
CA GLU A 87 1.14 10.09 -3.73
C GLU A 87 2.32 9.83 -2.77
N LEU A 88 3.44 10.52 -3.00
CA LEU A 88 4.55 10.60 -2.04
C LEU A 88 4.57 11.98 -1.37
N VAL A 89 4.76 12.00 -0.06
CA VAL A 89 4.84 13.22 0.76
C VAL A 89 6.15 13.31 1.52
N ASP A 90 6.59 14.54 1.79
CA ASP A 90 7.79 14.83 2.59
C ASP A 90 7.51 14.69 4.11
N ASP A 91 8.58 14.57 4.89
CA ASP A 91 8.55 14.24 6.33
C ASP A 91 7.81 15.28 7.20
N ASP A 92 7.64 16.51 6.71
CA ASP A 92 6.95 17.61 7.39
C ASP A 92 5.43 17.59 7.23
N ALA A 93 4.88 16.68 6.41
CA ALA A 93 3.44 16.48 6.27
C ALA A 93 2.89 15.86 7.57
N GLU A 94 2.56 16.73 8.52
CA GLU A 94 1.99 16.47 9.83
C GLU A 94 1.19 15.16 9.89
N SER A 95 1.66 14.25 10.76
CA SER A 95 0.90 13.21 11.46
C SER A 95 -0.51 12.98 10.89
N GLY A 96 -0.67 11.89 10.11
CA GLY A 96 -1.84 11.56 9.27
C GLY A 96 -3.25 11.54 9.92
N ALA A 97 -3.41 12.04 11.15
CA ALA A 97 -4.67 12.41 11.74
C ALA A 97 -5.21 13.79 11.26
N ALA A 98 -4.34 14.76 10.93
CA ALA A 98 -4.78 16.11 10.52
C ALA A 98 -5.27 16.18 9.06
N ALA A 99 -4.67 15.38 8.17
CA ALA A 99 -5.05 15.31 6.75
C ALA A 99 -6.42 14.67 6.49
N LEU A 100 -6.97 13.89 7.45
CA LEU A 100 -8.30 13.25 7.36
C LEU A 100 -9.46 14.22 7.09
N ALA A 101 -9.26 15.53 7.31
CA ALA A 101 -10.29 16.55 7.15
C ALA A 101 -10.38 17.18 5.73
N ALA A 102 -9.33 17.07 4.90
CA ALA A 102 -9.28 17.75 3.60
C ALA A 102 -9.60 16.76 2.47
N GLY A 103 -10.87 16.72 2.04
CA GLY A 103 -11.35 15.77 1.04
C GLY A 103 -10.57 15.79 -0.29
N ALA A 104 -9.66 14.82 -0.45
CA ALA A 104 -8.92 14.59 -1.69
C ALA A 104 -9.73 13.78 -2.72
N PRO A 105 -9.47 13.95 -4.03
CA PRO A 105 -10.19 13.25 -5.09
C PRO A 105 -9.99 11.73 -4.99
N ARG A 106 -11.11 11.00 -4.97
CA ARG A 106 -11.18 9.53 -4.83
C ARG A 106 -10.89 8.84 -6.16
N ARG A 107 -10.22 7.69 -6.15
CA ARG A 107 -10.17 6.79 -7.30
C ARG A 107 -11.60 6.44 -7.74
N ARG A 108 -11.90 6.64 -9.03
CA ARG A 108 -13.12 6.09 -9.64
C ARG A 108 -12.86 4.62 -9.97
N ALA A 109 -13.87 3.79 -9.66
CA ALA A 109 -13.89 2.35 -9.92
C ALA A 109 -13.81 2.03 -11.42
#